data_AF-A0A409V6D6-F1
#
_entry.id   AF-A0A409V6D6-F1
#
_cell.length_a   1.000
_cell.length_b   1.000
_cell.length_c   1.000
_cell.angle_alpha   90.00
_cell.angle_beta   90.00
_cell.angle_gamma   90.00
#
_symmetry.space_group_name_H-M   'P 1'
#
loop_
_entity.id
_entity.type
_entity.pdbx_description
1 polymer ?
#
loop_
_entity_poly.entity_id
_entity_poly.type
_entity_poly.pdbx_seq_one_letter_code
_entity_poly.pdbx_strand_id
1 'polypeptide(L)'
;KTFVTYISVLVAEIVAHYLPKWVELHNYTPAAATKQKMENWYLLNRRVLRKLDLDLSDDVIRALANTTNPKPRVIEKVLMLLRMQLDKMMEKQGRSRREIDLAMSIDKDYIKDS
;
A
#
# COMPACT_ATOMS: atom_id res chain seq x y z
N LYS A 1 -3.88 -21.73 14.39
CA LYS A 1 -3.78 -20.49 15.20
C LYS A 1 -2.88 -19.40 14.60
N THR A 2 -2.18 -19.66 13.48
CA THR A 2 -1.19 -18.72 12.92
C THR A 2 -1.76 -17.73 11.90
N PHE A 3 -2.81 -18.06 11.14
CA PHE A 3 -3.24 -17.27 9.96
C PHE A 3 -3.75 -15.83 10.23
N VAL A 4 -4.20 -15.50 11.45
CA VAL A 4 -4.93 -14.25 11.75
C VAL A 4 -4.07 -13.19 12.45
N THR A 5 -2.78 -13.47 12.65
CA THR A 5 -1.80 -12.53 13.23
C THR A 5 -1.11 -11.70 12.13
N TYR A 6 -1.26 -12.09 10.86
CA TYR A 6 -0.42 -11.62 9.76
C TYR A 6 -1.13 -10.73 8.76
N ILE A 7 -2.43 -10.43 8.86
CA ILE A 7 -3.13 -9.72 7.76
C ILE A 7 -2.49 -8.34 7.49
N SER A 8 -2.14 -7.57 8.53
CA SER A 8 -1.44 -6.30 8.35
C SER A 8 -0.03 -6.48 7.78
N VAL A 9 0.66 -7.58 8.13
CA VAL A 9 2.00 -7.92 7.62
C VAL A 9 1.92 -8.34 6.15
N LEU A 10 0.95 -9.17 5.77
CA LEU A 10 0.70 -9.60 4.39
C LEU A 10 0.35 -8.41 3.51
N VAL A 11 -0.49 -7.49 3.99
CA VAL A 11 -0.79 -6.26 3.24
C VAL A 11 0.47 -5.40 3.10
N ALA A 12 1.29 -5.29 4.14
CA ALA A 12 2.57 -4.60 4.06
C ALA A 12 3.52 -5.27 3.05
N GLU A 13 3.60 -6.60 3.01
CA GLU A 13 4.40 -7.36 2.04
C GLU A 13 3.93 -7.16 0.60
N ILE A 14 2.60 -7.18 0.36
CA ILE A 14 2.03 -6.87 -0.96
C ILE A 14 2.46 -5.48 -1.40
N VAL A 15 2.34 -4.47 -0.53
CA VAL A 15 2.77 -3.12 -0.90
C VAL A 15 4.28 -3.03 -1.06
N ALA A 16 5.07 -3.71 -0.23
CA ALA A 16 6.53 -3.75 -0.34
C ALA A 16 7.00 -4.37 -1.67
N HIS A 17 6.25 -5.33 -2.22
CA HIS A 17 6.54 -5.93 -3.52
C HIS A 17 6.50 -4.90 -4.65
N TYR A 18 5.50 -4.01 -4.66
CA TYR A 18 5.35 -2.98 -5.70
C TYR A 18 6.07 -1.67 -5.36
N LEU A 19 6.16 -1.33 -4.07
CA LEU A 19 6.66 -0.06 -3.54
C LEU A 19 7.61 -0.30 -2.35
N PRO A 20 8.78 -0.93 -2.56
CA PRO A 20 9.67 -1.38 -1.49
C PRO A 20 10.17 -0.24 -0.57
N LYS A 21 10.25 0.98 -1.09
CA LYS A 21 10.68 2.16 -0.32
C LYS A 21 9.62 2.71 0.64
N TRP A 22 8.38 2.25 0.54
CA TRP A 22 7.25 2.80 1.29
C TRP A 22 6.91 1.99 2.53
N VAL A 23 7.45 0.79 2.64
CA VAL A 23 7.15 -0.15 3.71
C VAL A 23 8.44 -0.54 4.43
N GLU A 24 8.48 -0.25 5.73
CA GLU A 24 9.51 -0.74 6.65
C GLU A 24 8.92 -1.95 7.40
N LEU A 25 9.13 -3.16 6.86
CA LEU A 25 8.51 -4.39 7.39
C LEU A 25 8.83 -4.65 8.87
N HIS A 26 10.02 -4.22 9.34
CA HIS A 26 10.44 -4.36 10.74
C HIS A 26 9.57 -3.59 11.74
N ASN A 27 8.76 -2.64 11.28
CA ASN A 27 7.84 -1.89 12.14
C ASN A 27 6.52 -2.62 12.44
N TYR A 28 6.25 -3.76 11.78
CA TYR A 28 5.03 -4.53 11.98
C TYR A 28 5.33 -5.78 12.78
N THR A 29 5.18 -5.70 14.10
CA THR A 29 5.39 -6.86 14.97
C THR A 29 4.14 -7.77 14.94
N PRO A 30 4.29 -9.09 14.71
CA PRO A 30 3.17 -10.02 14.82
C PRO A 30 2.57 -9.95 16.22
N ALA A 31 1.26 -9.76 16.32
CA ALA A 31 0.60 -9.62 17.62
C ALA A 31 -0.72 -10.36 17.71
N ALA A 32 -0.94 -11.08 18.81
CA ALA A 32 -2.17 -11.84 19.04
C ALA A 32 -3.32 -10.98 19.59
N ALA A 33 -2.99 -9.91 20.32
CA ALA A 33 -3.98 -9.04 20.97
C ALA A 33 -4.62 -8.05 19.98
N THR A 34 -5.95 -7.90 20.03
CA THR A 34 -6.72 -6.99 19.16
C THR A 34 -6.20 -5.56 19.20
N LYS A 35 -5.85 -5.05 20.39
CA LYS A 35 -5.29 -3.69 20.54
C LYS A 35 -4.02 -3.51 19.72
N GLN A 36 -3.08 -4.45 19.80
CA GLN A 36 -1.83 -4.39 19.05
C GLN A 36 -2.06 -4.55 17.54
N LYS A 37 -3.03 -5.37 17.13
CA LYS A 37 -3.46 -5.46 15.72
C LYS A 37 -3.99 -4.13 15.21
N MET A 38 -4.80 -3.43 16.01
CA MET A 38 -5.28 -2.09 15.66
C MET A 38 -4.12 -1.11 15.50
N GLU A 39 -3.16 -1.10 16.42
CA GLU A 39 -1.95 -0.26 16.30
C GLU A 39 -1.18 -0.53 15.01
N ASN A 40 -0.99 -1.80 14.63
CA ASN A 40 -0.37 -2.17 13.35
C ASN A 40 -1.16 -1.64 12.15
N TRP A 41 -2.49 -1.74 12.18
CA TRP A 41 -3.37 -1.21 11.12
C TRP A 41 -3.33 0.32 11.05
N TYR A 42 -3.30 1.02 12.20
CA TYR A 42 -3.14 2.47 12.24
C TYR A 42 -1.80 2.91 11.66
N LEU A 43 -0.73 2.20 11.99
CA LEU A 43 0.59 2.48 11.44
C LEU A 43 0.62 2.28 9.92
N LEU A 44 0.05 1.16 9.44
CA LEU A 44 -0.08 0.86 8.02
C LEU A 44 -0.91 1.92 7.28
N ASN A 45 -2.03 2.32 7.87
CA ASN A 45 -2.90 3.36 7.31
C ASN A 45 -2.14 4.69 7.17
N ARG A 46 -1.46 5.12 8.23
CA ARG A 46 -0.71 6.38 8.27
C ARG A 46 0.49 6.40 7.33
N ARG A 47 1.29 5.33 7.30
CA ARG A 47 2.58 5.32 6.58
C ARG A 47 2.47 4.91 5.12
N VAL A 48 1.46 4.10 4.77
CA VAL A 48 1.36 3.42 3.47
C VAL A 48 0.06 3.75 2.77
N LEU A 49 -1.09 3.39 3.35
CA LEU A 49 -2.38 3.46 2.66
C LEU A 49 -2.77 4.90 2.31
N ARG A 50 -2.56 5.85 3.22
CA ARG A 50 -2.83 7.28 2.94
C ARG A 50 -2.01 7.83 1.77
N LYS A 51 -0.80 7.31 1.53
CA LYS A 51 0.01 7.70 0.37
C LYS A 51 -0.52 7.10 -0.94
N LEU A 52 -1.30 6.03 -0.86
CA LEU A 52 -2.03 5.40 -1.95
C LEU A 52 -3.45 5.98 -2.10
N ASP A 53 -3.76 7.12 -1.47
CA ASP A 53 -5.09 7.72 -1.47
C ASP A 53 -6.17 6.76 -0.91
N LEU A 54 -5.78 5.99 0.11
CA LEU A 54 -6.66 5.13 0.89
C LEU A 54 -6.58 5.55 2.36
N ASP A 55 -7.68 6.04 2.91
CA ASP A 55 -7.79 6.30 4.34
C ASP A 55 -8.84 5.37 4.95
N LEU A 56 -8.38 4.41 5.75
CA LEU A 56 -9.28 3.50 6.45
C LEU A 56 -9.88 4.19 7.67
N SER A 57 -11.21 4.15 7.78
CA SER A 57 -11.89 4.62 8.97
C SER A 57 -11.62 3.71 10.18
N ASP A 58 -11.77 4.30 11.34
CA ASP A 58 -11.62 3.66 12.65
C ASP A 58 -12.48 2.38 12.79
N ASP A 59 -13.71 2.40 12.25
CA ASP A 59 -14.60 1.24 12.24
C ASP A 59 -14.10 0.12 11.33
N VAL A 60 -13.50 0.47 10.18
CA VAL A 60 -12.89 -0.50 9.27
C VAL A 60 -11.66 -1.13 9.94
N ILE A 61 -10.81 -0.32 10.58
CA ILE A 61 -9.63 -0.81 11.30
C ILE A 61 -10.04 -1.74 12.45
N ARG A 62 -11.07 -1.39 13.23
CA ARG A 62 -11.64 -2.27 14.26
C ARG A 62 -12.18 -3.56 13.68
N ALA A 63 -12.88 -3.50 12.55
CA ALA A 63 -13.40 -4.69 11.87
C ALA A 63 -12.29 -5.61 11.34
N LEU A 64 -11.18 -5.04 10.85
CA LEU A 64 -10.00 -5.76 10.38
C LEU A 64 -9.19 -6.37 11.53
N ALA A 65 -9.14 -5.71 12.69
CA ALA A 65 -8.43 -6.20 13.87
C ALA A 65 -9.24 -7.22 14.68
N ASN A 66 -10.56 -7.23 14.56
CA ASN A 66 -11.43 -8.16 15.29
C ASN A 66 -11.31 -9.58 14.72
N THR A 67 -10.70 -10.46 15.50
CA THR A 67 -10.43 -11.85 15.10
C THR A 67 -11.45 -12.86 15.60
N THR A 68 -12.41 -12.44 16.43
CA THR A 68 -13.45 -13.33 16.97
C THR A 68 -14.60 -13.50 15.99
N ASN A 69 -14.86 -12.47 15.17
CA ASN A 69 -15.85 -12.54 14.09
C ASN A 69 -15.36 -11.74 12.86
N PRO A 70 -14.37 -12.28 12.11
CA PRO A 70 -13.86 -11.61 10.93
C PRO A 70 -14.99 -11.49 9.89
N LYS A 71 -15.28 -10.26 9.45
CA LYS A 71 -16.25 -10.01 8.38
C LYS A 71 -15.55 -10.20 7.03
N PRO A 72 -15.77 -11.31 6.30
CA PRO A 72 -15.03 -11.62 5.07
C PRO A 72 -15.07 -10.49 4.02
N ARG A 73 -16.20 -9.78 3.94
CA ARG A 73 -16.41 -8.66 3.01
C ARG A 73 -15.54 -7.43 3.25
N VAL A 74 -15.02 -7.23 4.47
CA VAL A 74 -14.27 -6.00 4.79
C VAL A 74 -12.86 -6.08 4.24
N ILE A 75 -12.16 -7.19 4.49
CA ILE A 75 -10.79 -7.39 3.99
C ILE A 75 -10.76 -7.47 2.46
N GLU A 76 -11.73 -8.16 1.84
CA GLU A 76 -11.84 -8.25 0.37
C GLU A 76 -11.96 -6.86 -0.27
N LYS A 77 -12.83 -5.99 0.26
CA LYS A 77 -12.98 -4.62 -0.22
C LYS A 77 -11.69 -3.83 -0.08
N VAL A 78 -11.00 -3.95 1.05
CA VAL A 78 -9.72 -3.25 1.29
C VAL A 78 -8.66 -3.73 0.30
N LEU A 79 -8.56 -5.04 0.04
CA LEU A 79 -7.61 -5.60 -0.93
C LEU A 79 -7.94 -5.17 -2.36
N MET A 80 -9.22 -5.11 -2.73
CA MET A 80 -9.64 -4.63 -4.06
C MET A 80 -9.28 -3.16 -4.26
N LEU A 81 -9.57 -2.31 -3.27
CA LEU A 81 -9.21 -0.89 -3.31
C LEU A 81 -7.68 -0.70 -3.35
N LEU A 82 -6.94 -1.49 -2.58
CA LEU A 82 -5.48 -1.50 -2.59
C LEU A 82 -4.94 -1.80 -3.99
N ARG A 83 -5.44 -2.86 -4.64
CA ARG A 83 -5.05 -3.22 -6.00
C ARG A 83 -5.31 -2.07 -6.98
N MET A 84 -6.50 -1.47 -6.94
CA MET A 84 -6.85 -0.35 -7.82
C MET A 84 -5.89 0.84 -7.65
N GLN A 85 -5.50 1.16 -6.42
CA GLN A 85 -4.61 2.30 -6.16
C GLN A 85 -3.16 1.99 -6.51
N LEU A 86 -2.71 0.74 -6.30
CA LEU A 86 -1.41 0.29 -6.79
C LEU A 86 -1.34 0.37 -8.31
N ASP A 87 -2.35 -0.14 -9.02
CA ASP A 87 -2.41 -0.07 -10.50
C ASP A 87 -2.29 1.38 -10.99
N LYS A 88 -3.09 2.30 -10.42
CA LYS A 88 -3.04 3.74 -10.74
C LYS A 88 -1.67 4.37 -10.45
N MET A 89 -1.06 4.03 -9.31
CA MET A 89 0.26 4.54 -8.95
C MET A 89 1.34 4.07 -9.93
N MET A 90 1.31 2.79 -10.31
CA MET A 90 2.25 2.21 -11.26
C MET A 90 2.11 2.82 -12.65
N GLU A 91 0.88 3.05 -13.12
CA GLU A 91 0.62 3.76 -14.37
C GLU A 91 1.17 5.19 -14.33
N LYS A 92 0.97 5.91 -13.22
CA LYS A 92 1.48 7.28 -13.06
C LYS A 92 3.01 7.33 -13.07
N GLN A 93 3.68 6.39 -12.39
CA GLN A 93 5.15 6.28 -12.42
C GLN A 93 5.66 5.95 -13.83
N GLY A 94 4.99 5.04 -14.55
CA GLY A 94 5.33 4.70 -15.93
C GLY A 94 5.14 5.88 -16.90
N ARG A 95 4.06 6.66 -16.77
CA ARG A 95 3.84 7.88 -17.57
C ARG A 95 4.91 8.93 -17.29
N SER A 96 5.17 9.23 -16.02
CA SER A 96 6.19 10.21 -15.63
C SER A 96 7.58 9.85 -16.17
N ARG A 97 7.94 8.55 -16.18
CA ARG A 97 9.21 8.12 -16.76
C ARG A 97 9.27 8.34 -18.27
N ARG A 98 8.22 7.97 -19.00
CA ARG A 98 8.15 8.16 -20.46
C ARG A 98 8.18 9.63 -20.86
N GLU A 99 7.51 10.51 -20.12
CA GLU A 99 7.53 11.95 -20.35
C GLU A 99 8.93 12.55 -20.17
N ILE A 100 9.66 12.12 -19.13
CA ILE A 100 11.06 12.53 -18.90
C ILE A 100 11.95 12.02 -20.04
N ASP A 101 11.83 10.74 -20.40
CA ASP A 101 12.64 10.15 -21.48
C ASP A 101 12.35 10.84 -22.83
N LEU A 102 11.09 11.18 -23.11
CA LEU A 102 10.69 11.94 -24.31
C LEU A 102 11.25 13.37 -24.29
N ALA A 103 11.11 14.10 -23.17
CA ALA A 103 11.66 15.44 -23.03
C ALA A 103 13.19 15.46 -23.22
N MET A 104 13.90 14.47 -22.68
CA MET A 104 15.35 14.31 -22.86
C MET A 104 15.74 13.92 -24.29
N SER A 105 14.85 13.26 -25.05
CA SER A 105 15.10 12.92 -26.46
C SER A 105 14.98 14.14 -27.37
N ILE A 106 13.97 14.99 -27.15
CA ILE A 106 13.75 16.23 -27.91
C ILE A 106 14.94 17.19 -27.75
N ASP A 107 15.47 17.33 -26.53
CA ASP A 107 16.61 18.21 -26.23
C ASP A 107 17.89 17.76 -26.97
N LYS A 108 18.09 16.44 -27.14
CA LYS A 108 19.24 15.90 -27.89
C LYS A 108 19.15 16.13 -29.38
N ASP A 109 17.94 16.17 -29.94
CA ASP A 109 17.75 16.42 -31.37
C ASP A 109 17.96 17.91 -31.70
N TYR A 110 17.63 18.82 -30.78
CA TYR A 110 17.87 20.26 -30.94
C TYR A 110 19.36 20.65 -30.96
N ILE A 111 20.22 19.88 -30.29
CA ILE A 111 21.68 20.16 -30.21
C ILE A 111 22.44 19.69 -31.48
N LYS A 112 21.85 18.83 -32.32
CA LYS A 112 22.54 18.28 -33.50
C LYS A 112 22.38 19.14 -34.77
N ASP A 113 21.43 20.06 -34.77
CA ASP A 113 21.13 20.94 -35.91
C ASP A 113 21.72 22.37 -35.74
N SER A 114 22.57 22.57 -34.73
CA SER A 114 23.34 23.82 -34.50
C SER A 114 24.84 23.61 -34.66
#